data_AF-A0A653KAC2-F1
#
_entry.id   AF-A0A653KAC2-F1
#
_cell.length_a   1.000
_cell.length_b   1.000
_cell.length_c   1.000
_cell.angle_alpha   90.00
_cell.angle_beta   90.00
_cell.angle_gamma   90.00
#
_symmetry.space_group_name_H-M   'P 1'
#
loop_
_entity.id
_entity.type
_entity.pdbx_description
1 polymer ?
#
loop_
_entity_poly.entity_id
_entity_poly.type
_entity_poly.pdbx_seq_one_letter_code
_entity_poly.pdbx_strand_id
1 'polypeptide(L)'
;MPHKPLLTLIFTFSALTESTFLYANQFIQTDSNSHYPSTISKNMKQIYQGEHGIWFLSKHRGRKGGCAVSYNSGLSQLTLFGPSEKNTGALVFIGPHIPITTSNQQLDIVIRTDHSVMPTEAILLPSQKKGMLLVPVSMVQTASNMDDVGAMEILLKGKTIYASSISGGFRARDALMSCIKS
;
A
#
# COMPACT_ATOMS: atom_id res chain seq x y z
N MET A 1 65.71 13.30 -12.98
CA MET A 1 65.28 14.25 -11.92
C MET A 1 64.44 15.34 -12.57
N PRO A 2 63.39 15.83 -11.88
CA PRO A 2 62.02 15.78 -12.38
C PRO A 2 61.42 17.18 -12.64
N HIS A 3 60.31 17.25 -13.38
CA HIS A 3 59.05 17.82 -12.91
C HIS A 3 57.93 17.52 -13.92
N LYS A 4 57.03 16.60 -13.53
CA LYS A 4 55.71 16.39 -14.15
C LYS A 4 54.75 17.43 -13.56
N PRO A 5 53.93 18.14 -14.34
CA PRO A 5 52.75 18.79 -13.79
C PRO A 5 51.68 17.73 -13.53
N LEU A 6 51.26 17.64 -12.27
CA LEU A 6 50.14 16.86 -11.78
C LEU A 6 48.85 17.47 -12.36
N LEU A 7 48.22 16.77 -13.30
CA LEU A 7 46.90 17.15 -13.82
C LEU A 7 45.85 16.70 -12.80
N THR A 8 45.31 17.65 -12.03
CA THR A 8 44.20 17.42 -11.10
C THR A 8 42.92 17.16 -11.90
N LEU A 9 42.48 15.92 -11.98
CA LEU A 9 41.17 15.53 -12.51
C LEU A 9 40.11 15.77 -11.43
N ILE A 10 39.43 16.90 -11.53
CA ILE A 10 38.22 17.19 -10.74
C ILE A 10 37.06 16.47 -11.43
N PHE A 11 36.53 15.43 -10.78
CA PHE A 11 35.28 14.80 -11.20
C PHE A 11 34.11 15.69 -10.75
N THR A 12 33.58 16.49 -11.66
CA THR A 12 32.27 17.15 -11.47
C THR A 12 31.18 16.24 -12.04
N PHE A 13 30.37 15.67 -11.14
CA PHE A 13 29.11 15.01 -11.51
C PHE A 13 28.08 16.08 -11.91
N SER A 14 27.86 16.25 -13.20
CA SER A 14 26.70 16.98 -13.70
C SER A 14 25.53 16.01 -13.83
N ALA A 15 24.74 15.91 -12.75
CA ALA A 15 23.38 15.40 -12.84
C ALA A 15 22.51 16.47 -13.50
N LEU A 16 22.07 16.24 -14.72
CA LEU A 16 20.99 16.99 -15.37
C LEU A 16 19.97 15.97 -15.88
N THR A 17 19.15 15.46 -14.97
CA THR A 17 17.84 14.92 -15.35
C THR A 17 16.94 16.11 -15.65
N GLU A 18 16.66 16.34 -16.92
CA GLU A 18 15.50 17.11 -17.36
C GLU A 18 14.24 16.34 -16.93
N SER A 19 13.70 16.71 -15.77
CA SER A 19 12.34 16.34 -15.38
C SER A 19 11.44 17.54 -15.63
N THR A 20 10.95 17.67 -16.86
CA THR A 20 9.84 18.57 -17.18
C THR A 20 8.56 18.03 -16.54
N PHE A 21 8.31 18.39 -15.28
CA PHE A 21 6.98 18.31 -14.69
C PHE A 21 6.17 19.49 -15.21
N LEU A 22 5.45 19.29 -16.31
CA LEU A 22 4.40 20.21 -16.73
C LEU A 22 3.22 20.07 -15.76
N TYR A 23 3.16 20.96 -14.77
CA TYR A 23 1.96 21.22 -13.98
C TYR A 23 0.89 21.80 -14.91
N ALA A 24 -0.05 20.96 -15.34
CA ALA A 24 -1.33 21.44 -15.82
C ALA A 24 -2.18 21.84 -14.60
N ASN A 25 -2.00 23.07 -14.12
CA ASN A 25 -3.01 23.75 -13.33
C ASN A 25 -4.20 24.03 -14.27
N GLN A 26 -5.23 23.20 -14.19
CA GLN A 26 -6.53 23.52 -14.77
C GLN A 26 -7.60 23.28 -13.72
N PHE A 27 -7.98 24.38 -13.08
CA PHE A 27 -9.24 24.65 -12.39
C PHE A 27 -9.97 23.44 -11.79
N ILE A 28 -9.95 23.37 -10.45
CA ILE A 28 -10.94 22.63 -9.67
C ILE A 28 -12.31 23.30 -9.94
N GLN A 29 -13.02 22.78 -10.93
CA GLN A 29 -14.47 22.73 -10.90
C GLN A 29 -14.84 21.38 -10.27
N THR A 30 -15.42 21.44 -9.09
CA THR A 30 -16.13 20.34 -8.46
C THR A 30 -17.25 19.85 -9.37
N ASP A 31 -16.95 18.89 -10.24
CA ASP A 31 -17.97 18.08 -10.89
C ASP A 31 -18.42 16.99 -9.91
N SER A 32 -19.59 17.21 -9.34
CA SER A 32 -20.29 16.30 -8.41
C SER A 32 -20.81 15.01 -9.06
N ASN A 33 -20.15 14.51 -10.11
CA ASN A 33 -20.70 13.47 -11.00
C ASN A 33 -19.72 12.35 -11.39
N SER A 34 -18.72 12.00 -10.57
CA SER A 34 -18.08 10.69 -10.73
C SER A 34 -18.98 9.61 -10.12
N HIS A 35 -19.89 9.05 -10.93
CA HIS A 35 -20.60 7.82 -10.63
C HIS A 35 -19.63 6.64 -10.60
N TYR A 36 -18.84 6.52 -9.55
CA TYR A 36 -18.40 5.22 -9.09
C TYR A 36 -19.58 4.62 -8.32
N PRO A 37 -20.14 3.46 -8.72
CA PRO A 37 -21.11 2.79 -7.87
C PRO A 37 -20.38 2.34 -6.62
N SER A 38 -20.36 3.19 -5.59
CA SER A 38 -19.96 2.81 -4.25
C SER A 38 -21.11 1.97 -3.70
N THR A 39 -21.13 0.69 -4.03
CA THR A 39 -21.83 -0.30 -3.22
C THR A 39 -21.09 -0.41 -1.89
N ILE A 40 -21.18 0.65 -1.08
CA ILE A 40 -20.76 0.65 0.31
C ILE A 40 -21.70 -0.35 0.98
N SER A 41 -21.18 -1.55 1.16
CA SER A 41 -21.77 -2.56 2.02
C SER A 41 -22.23 -1.88 3.32
N LYS A 42 -23.42 -2.20 3.82
CA LYS A 42 -23.98 -1.63 5.07
C LYS A 42 -23.04 -1.76 6.30
N ASN A 43 -21.96 -2.54 6.18
CA ASN A 43 -20.94 -2.77 7.21
C ASN A 43 -19.61 -2.05 6.95
N MET A 44 -19.51 -1.16 5.96
CA MET A 44 -18.32 -0.36 5.67
C MET A 44 -18.57 1.12 5.99
N LYS A 45 -17.65 1.73 6.74
CA LYS A 45 -17.65 3.16 7.07
C LYS A 45 -16.41 3.81 6.46
N GLN A 46 -16.58 4.85 5.65
CA GLN A 46 -15.44 5.67 5.21
C GLN A 46 -14.84 6.39 6.43
N ILE A 47 -13.52 6.32 6.58
CA ILE A 47 -12.80 6.91 7.72
C ILE A 47 -11.82 8.01 7.31
N TYR A 48 -11.36 8.01 6.05
CA TYR A 48 -10.52 9.05 5.48
C TYR A 48 -10.58 9.03 3.95
N GLN A 49 -10.46 10.20 3.33
CA GLN A 49 -10.31 10.36 1.89
C GLN A 49 -9.11 11.27 1.64
N GLY A 50 -8.08 10.70 1.02
CA GLY A 50 -6.92 11.43 0.52
C GLY A 50 -7.03 11.69 -0.98
N GLU A 51 -6.00 12.30 -1.54
CA GLU A 51 -5.91 12.60 -2.97
C GLU A 51 -5.93 11.32 -3.83
N HIS A 52 -5.20 10.29 -3.40
CA HIS A 52 -4.98 9.07 -4.18
C HIS A 52 -5.89 7.90 -3.80
N GLY A 53 -6.69 8.02 -2.73
CA GLY A 53 -7.50 6.89 -2.27
C GLY A 53 -8.31 7.15 -1.03
N ILE A 54 -9.11 6.14 -0.67
CA ILE A 54 -10.09 6.21 0.40
C ILE A 54 -9.87 5.05 1.37
N TRP A 55 -9.83 5.36 2.66
CA TRP A 55 -9.86 4.36 3.72
C TRP A 55 -11.29 4.07 4.16
N PHE A 56 -11.57 2.79 4.34
CA PHE A 56 -12.81 2.27 4.91
C PHE A 56 -12.50 1.39 6.12
N LEU A 57 -13.36 1.46 7.14
CA LEU A 57 -13.43 0.50 8.24
C LEU A 57 -14.58 -0.46 7.96
N SER A 58 -14.34 -1.77 8.03
CA SER A 58 -15.38 -2.79 8.03
C SER A 58 -15.43 -3.53 9.37
N LYS A 59 -16.65 -3.85 9.83
CA LYS A 59 -16.89 -4.76 10.96
C LYS A 59 -17.57 -6.02 10.45
N HIS A 60 -16.90 -7.15 10.56
CA HIS A 60 -17.44 -8.45 10.18
C HIS A 60 -18.23 -9.04 11.35
N ARG A 61 -19.53 -9.27 11.14
CA ARG A 61 -20.40 -9.95 12.11
C ARG A 61 -20.36 -11.45 11.83
N GLY A 62 -19.84 -12.25 12.77
CA GLY A 62 -19.71 -13.71 12.67
C GLY A 62 -19.15 -14.32 13.96
N ARG A 63 -19.03 -15.66 14.04
CA ARG A 63 -18.59 -16.36 15.28
C ARG A 63 -17.24 -15.90 15.85
N LYS A 64 -16.34 -15.37 15.02
CA LYS A 64 -15.05 -14.82 15.47
C LYS A 64 -15.00 -13.27 15.45
N GLY A 65 -16.07 -12.59 15.03
CA GLY A 65 -16.05 -11.14 14.80
C GLY A 65 -14.87 -10.70 13.91
N GLY A 66 -14.63 -9.41 13.80
CA GLY A 66 -13.41 -8.91 13.17
C GLY A 66 -13.54 -7.48 12.69
N CYS A 67 -12.45 -6.74 12.76
CA CYS A 67 -12.33 -5.39 12.23
C CYS A 67 -11.29 -5.41 11.11
N ALA A 68 -11.54 -4.71 10.02
CA ALA A 68 -10.54 -4.52 8.99
C ALA A 68 -10.58 -3.08 8.49
N VAL A 69 -9.44 -2.59 8.02
CA VAL A 69 -9.34 -1.31 7.34
C VAL A 69 -8.80 -1.52 5.94
N SER A 70 -9.48 -0.96 4.95
CA SER A 70 -9.15 -1.10 3.54
C SER A 70 -8.85 0.25 2.91
N TYR A 71 -7.73 0.35 2.21
CA TYR A 71 -7.39 1.47 1.35
C TYR A 71 -7.66 1.10 -0.10
N ASN A 72 -8.51 1.87 -0.77
CA ASN A 72 -8.81 1.71 -2.18
C ASN A 72 -8.19 2.87 -2.97
N SER A 73 -7.39 2.55 -3.98
CA SER A 73 -6.70 3.50 -4.86
C SER A 73 -6.74 2.99 -6.31
N GLY A 74 -7.67 3.53 -7.10
CA GLY A 74 -7.91 3.08 -8.48
C GLY A 74 -8.26 1.59 -8.56
N LEU A 75 -7.42 0.81 -9.25
CA LEU A 75 -7.59 -0.65 -9.39
C LEU A 75 -6.96 -1.47 -8.25
N SER A 76 -6.18 -0.80 -7.39
CA SER A 76 -5.44 -1.38 -6.28
C SER A 76 -6.20 -1.25 -4.96
N GLN A 77 -6.08 -2.27 -4.12
CA GLN A 77 -6.63 -2.29 -2.79
C GLN A 77 -5.61 -2.88 -1.82
N LEU A 78 -5.50 -2.28 -0.64
CA LEU A 78 -4.80 -2.83 0.52
C LEU A 78 -5.83 -3.04 1.62
N THR A 79 -5.80 -4.16 2.32
CA THR A 79 -6.64 -4.40 3.50
C THR A 79 -5.80 -4.93 4.63
N LEU A 80 -5.85 -4.28 5.80
CA LEU A 80 -5.35 -4.83 7.04
C LEU A 80 -6.50 -5.45 7.81
N PHE A 81 -6.44 -6.77 7.96
CA PHE A 81 -7.32 -7.50 8.88
C PHE A 81 -6.76 -7.37 10.29
N GLY A 82 -7.58 -6.84 11.19
CA GLY A 82 -7.32 -6.81 12.62
C GLY A 82 -7.14 -8.22 13.20
N PRO A 83 -6.70 -8.31 14.46
CA PRO A 83 -6.19 -9.56 14.99
C PRO A 83 -7.26 -10.64 14.97
N SER A 84 -6.95 -11.78 14.36
CA SER A 84 -7.82 -12.96 14.44
C SER A 84 -7.65 -13.69 15.76
N GLU A 85 -6.42 -13.76 16.29
CA GLU A 85 -6.03 -14.39 17.57
C GLU A 85 -4.74 -13.72 18.12
N LYS A 86 -4.57 -13.60 19.44
CA LYS A 86 -3.34 -13.16 20.18
C LYS A 86 -2.28 -12.35 19.37
N ASN A 87 -2.70 -11.25 18.73
CA ASN A 87 -1.86 -10.32 17.95
C ASN A 87 -1.48 -10.71 16.51
N THR A 88 -2.05 -11.75 15.91
CA THR A 88 -1.83 -12.10 14.49
C THR A 88 -2.87 -11.47 13.59
N GLY A 89 -2.42 -10.82 12.51
CA GLY A 89 -3.27 -10.24 11.47
C GLY A 89 -2.74 -10.57 10.08
N ALA A 90 -3.33 -9.96 9.07
CA ALA A 90 -2.86 -10.11 7.69
C ALA A 90 -3.07 -8.82 6.90
N LEU A 91 -2.09 -8.48 6.08
CA LEU A 91 -2.26 -7.54 4.98
C LEU A 91 -2.67 -8.32 3.74
N VAL A 92 -3.69 -7.84 3.03
CA VAL A 92 -4.08 -8.38 1.72
C VAL A 92 -3.99 -7.26 0.70
N PHE A 93 -3.18 -7.50 -0.32
CA PHE A 93 -3.01 -6.64 -1.47
C PHE A 93 -3.76 -7.24 -2.65
N ILE A 94 -4.55 -6.43 -3.33
CA ILE A 94 -5.28 -6.80 -4.54
C ILE A 94 -4.90 -5.79 -5.61
N GLY A 95 -4.50 -6.26 -6.79
CA GLY A 95 -4.09 -5.38 -7.87
C GLY A 95 -4.07 -6.09 -9.23
N PRO A 96 -4.10 -5.33 -10.33
CA PRO A 96 -4.12 -5.89 -11.68
C PRO A 96 -2.79 -6.52 -12.10
N HIS A 97 -1.67 -6.13 -11.48
CA HIS A 97 -0.33 -6.62 -11.81
C HIS A 97 0.18 -7.71 -10.86
N ILE A 98 -0.58 -8.00 -9.80
CA ILE A 98 -0.34 -9.18 -8.97
C ILE A 98 -0.72 -10.40 -9.82
N PRO A 99 0.13 -11.45 -9.89
CA PRO A 99 -0.19 -12.66 -10.65
C PRO A 99 -1.49 -13.33 -10.19
N ILE A 100 -2.16 -14.02 -11.09
CA ILE A 100 -3.31 -14.89 -10.77
C ILE A 100 -2.81 -16.32 -10.61
N THR A 101 -3.37 -17.04 -9.63
CA THR A 101 -3.11 -18.46 -9.40
C THR A 101 -4.42 -19.22 -9.17
N THR A 102 -4.39 -20.54 -9.36
CA THR A 102 -5.48 -21.48 -9.04
C THR A 102 -5.30 -22.17 -7.69
N SER A 103 -4.13 -22.05 -7.07
CA SER A 103 -3.80 -22.62 -5.76
C SER A 103 -2.94 -21.66 -4.93
N ASN A 104 -2.92 -21.85 -3.61
CA ASN A 104 -2.05 -21.08 -2.73
C ASN A 104 -0.58 -21.33 -3.09
N GLN A 105 0.20 -20.26 -3.25
CA GLN A 105 1.63 -20.33 -3.51
C GLN A 105 2.39 -19.40 -2.58
N GLN A 106 3.39 -19.92 -1.89
CA GLN A 106 4.30 -19.10 -1.08
C GLN A 106 5.33 -18.42 -1.98
N LEU A 107 5.55 -17.14 -1.76
CA LEU A 107 6.42 -16.28 -2.55
C LEU A 107 7.28 -15.40 -1.64
N ASP A 108 8.52 -15.16 -2.06
CA ASP A 108 9.34 -14.08 -1.51
C ASP A 108 9.09 -12.80 -2.30
N ILE A 109 8.72 -11.76 -1.57
CA ILE A 109 8.51 -10.40 -2.11
C ILE A 109 9.42 -9.40 -1.39
N VAL A 110 9.52 -8.21 -1.96
CA VAL A 110 10.09 -7.05 -1.28
C VAL A 110 9.02 -5.97 -1.20
N ILE A 111 8.66 -5.57 0.01
CA ILE A 111 7.84 -4.39 0.26
C ILE A 111 8.78 -3.19 0.38
N ARG A 112 8.58 -2.19 -0.46
CA ARG A 112 9.33 -0.92 -0.40
C ARG A 112 8.37 0.20 -0.05
N THR A 113 8.81 1.06 0.85
CA THR A 113 8.16 2.32 1.20
C THR A 113 9.19 3.45 1.11
N ASP A 114 8.74 4.69 1.27
CA ASP A 114 9.65 5.85 1.37
C ASP A 114 10.64 5.74 2.55
N HIS A 115 10.33 4.90 3.54
CA HIS A 115 11.09 4.79 4.78
C HIS A 115 11.81 3.45 4.94
N SER A 116 11.44 2.42 4.18
CA SER A 116 11.92 1.06 4.42
C SER A 116 11.92 0.18 3.19
N VAL A 117 12.81 -0.82 3.21
CA VAL A 117 12.83 -1.93 2.26
C VAL A 117 12.81 -3.22 3.08
N MET A 118 11.79 -4.04 2.87
CA MET A 118 11.52 -5.22 3.69
C MET A 118 11.34 -6.46 2.81
N PRO A 119 12.31 -7.40 2.80
CA PRO A 119 12.05 -8.75 2.33
C PRO A 119 10.92 -9.37 3.15
N THR A 120 9.95 -10.02 2.52
CA THR A 120 8.75 -10.49 3.18
C THR A 120 8.23 -11.76 2.51
N GLU A 121 7.84 -12.73 3.32
CA GLU A 121 7.14 -13.90 2.85
C GLU A 121 5.66 -13.57 2.64
N ALA A 122 5.11 -13.99 1.50
CA ALA A 122 3.73 -13.78 1.13
C ALA A 122 3.10 -15.04 0.54
N ILE A 123 1.77 -15.09 0.57
CA ILE A 123 0.98 -16.16 -0.02
C ILE A 123 0.15 -15.56 -1.15
N LEU A 124 0.41 -16.00 -2.37
CA LEU A 124 -0.46 -15.72 -3.51
C LEU A 124 -1.73 -16.55 -3.38
N LEU A 125 -2.87 -15.88 -3.30
CA LEU A 125 -4.18 -16.51 -3.10
C LEU A 125 -4.88 -16.77 -4.43
N PRO A 126 -5.65 -17.87 -4.54
CA PRO A 126 -6.41 -18.17 -5.74
C PRO A 126 -7.53 -17.16 -5.97
N SER A 127 -7.62 -16.63 -7.18
CA SER A 127 -8.67 -15.71 -7.61
C SER A 127 -8.74 -15.69 -9.12
N GLN A 128 -9.96 -15.70 -9.68
CA GLN A 128 -10.15 -15.72 -11.13
C GLN A 128 -10.13 -14.33 -11.78
N LYS A 129 -10.23 -13.25 -10.98
CA LYS A 129 -10.47 -11.89 -11.50
C LYS A 129 -9.31 -10.93 -11.31
N LYS A 130 -8.67 -10.97 -10.15
CA LYS A 130 -7.56 -10.09 -9.77
C LYS A 130 -6.54 -10.87 -8.96
N GLY A 131 -5.26 -10.57 -9.12
CA GLY A 131 -4.24 -11.14 -8.26
C GLY A 131 -4.42 -10.66 -6.83
N MET A 132 -4.20 -11.57 -5.88
CA MET A 132 -4.33 -11.31 -4.45
C MET A 132 -3.13 -11.88 -3.72
N LEU A 133 -2.54 -11.06 -2.87
CA LEU A 133 -1.35 -11.41 -2.10
C LEU A 133 -1.64 -11.19 -0.63
N LEU A 134 -1.46 -12.23 0.18
CA LEU A 134 -1.62 -12.20 1.63
C LEU A 134 -0.25 -12.18 2.28
N VAL A 135 -0.02 -11.22 3.16
CA VAL A 135 1.18 -11.11 3.99
C VAL A 135 0.75 -11.28 5.45
N PRO A 136 1.13 -12.38 6.11
CA PRO A 136 0.91 -12.54 7.54
C PRO A 136 1.66 -11.46 8.31
N VAL A 137 1.02 -10.86 9.32
CA VAL A 137 1.65 -9.79 10.10
C VAL A 137 1.42 -9.94 11.60
N SER A 138 2.36 -9.40 12.39
CA SER A 138 2.14 -9.10 13.79
C SER A 138 1.41 -7.77 13.92
N MET A 139 0.19 -7.78 14.45
CA MET A 139 -0.61 -6.58 14.65
C MET A 139 0.08 -5.55 15.54
N VAL A 140 0.87 -6.00 16.52
CA VAL A 140 1.60 -5.08 17.41
C VAL A 140 2.59 -4.23 16.60
N GLN A 141 3.34 -4.86 15.69
CA GLN A 141 4.33 -4.17 14.86
C GLN A 141 3.68 -3.40 13.70
N THR A 142 2.69 -4.00 13.04
CA THR A 142 2.04 -3.35 11.89
C THR A 142 1.20 -2.17 12.32
N ALA A 143 0.40 -2.29 13.39
CA ALA A 143 -0.43 -1.19 13.83
C ALA A 143 0.43 -0.02 14.35
N SER A 144 1.55 -0.27 15.05
CA SER A 144 2.42 0.81 15.53
C SER A 144 3.06 1.61 14.40
N ASN A 145 3.32 0.95 13.26
CA ASN A 145 4.03 1.54 12.11
C ASN A 145 3.08 1.95 10.98
N MET A 146 1.77 1.88 11.22
CA MET A 146 0.75 2.27 10.26
C MET A 146 0.51 3.77 10.33
N ASP A 147 1.47 4.51 9.78
CA ASP A 147 1.40 5.95 9.54
C ASP A 147 1.22 6.23 8.05
N ASP A 148 1.34 7.48 7.63
CA ASP A 148 1.29 7.84 6.21
C ASP A 148 2.53 7.30 5.51
N VAL A 149 2.30 6.59 4.41
CA VAL A 149 3.34 5.93 3.62
C VAL A 149 3.20 6.46 2.21
N GLY A 150 3.93 7.55 1.93
CA GLY A 150 3.78 8.35 0.70
C GLY A 150 3.73 7.47 -0.54
N ALA A 151 4.78 6.71 -0.84
CA ALA A 151 4.78 5.63 -1.82
C ALA A 151 4.98 4.25 -1.16
N MET A 152 4.23 3.25 -1.65
CA MET A 152 4.39 1.83 -1.30
C MET A 152 4.42 1.00 -2.58
N GLU A 153 5.43 0.14 -2.70
CA GLU A 153 5.61 -0.81 -3.81
C GLU A 153 5.78 -2.23 -3.28
N ILE A 154 5.31 -3.22 -4.06
CA ILE A 154 5.66 -4.62 -3.87
C ILE A 154 6.38 -5.12 -5.10
N LEU A 155 7.58 -5.67 -4.89
CA LEU A 155 8.39 -6.24 -5.94
C LEU A 155 8.40 -7.77 -5.84
N LEU A 156 8.22 -8.44 -6.97
CA LEU A 156 8.39 -9.88 -7.14
C LEU A 156 9.49 -10.11 -8.18
N LYS A 157 10.58 -10.76 -7.79
CA LYS A 157 11.77 -10.98 -8.66
C LYS A 157 12.28 -9.68 -9.29
N GLY A 158 12.30 -8.59 -8.50
CA GLY A 158 12.74 -7.26 -8.92
C GLY A 158 11.74 -6.47 -9.77
N LYS A 159 10.56 -7.01 -10.09
CA LYS A 159 9.52 -6.31 -10.85
C LYS A 159 8.41 -5.81 -9.92
N THR A 160 8.02 -4.55 -10.06
CA THR A 160 6.89 -3.99 -9.32
C THR A 160 5.58 -4.66 -9.77
N ILE A 161 4.89 -5.31 -8.85
CA ILE A 161 3.60 -6.00 -9.07
C ILE A 161 2.43 -5.31 -8.34
N TYR A 162 2.74 -4.36 -7.46
CA TYR A 162 1.77 -3.50 -6.78
C TYR A 162 2.43 -2.15 -6.50
N ALA A 163 1.68 -1.08 -6.69
CA ALA A 163 2.09 0.27 -6.32
C ALA A 163 0.86 1.05 -5.82
N SER A 164 1.05 1.83 -4.77
CA SER A 164 0.02 2.70 -4.21
C SER A 164 0.67 3.89 -3.49
N SER A 165 0.01 5.04 -3.50
CA SER A 165 0.35 6.15 -2.61
C SER A 165 -0.61 6.17 -1.44
N ILE A 166 -0.13 5.91 -0.23
CA ILE A 166 -0.99 5.66 0.94
C ILE A 166 -0.93 6.84 1.90
N SER A 167 -2.05 7.55 2.04
CA SER A 167 -2.22 8.62 3.02
C SER A 167 -3.36 8.31 3.99
N GLY A 168 -3.33 8.90 5.17
CA GLY A 168 -4.31 8.65 6.24
C GLY A 168 -4.12 7.34 7.01
N GLY A 169 -2.91 6.78 6.99
CA GLY A 169 -2.59 5.52 7.68
C GLY A 169 -2.87 5.59 9.17
N PHE A 170 -2.51 6.70 9.83
CA PHE A 170 -2.77 6.93 11.26
C PHE A 170 -4.27 6.91 11.60
N ARG A 171 -5.14 7.46 10.73
CA ARG A 171 -6.60 7.42 10.92
C ARG A 171 -7.14 6.02 10.80
N ALA A 172 -6.59 5.25 9.86
CA ALA A 172 -6.96 3.86 9.67
C ALA A 172 -6.50 2.97 10.83
N ARG A 173 -5.30 3.22 11.38
CA ARG A 173 -4.84 2.60 12.62
C ARG A 173 -5.82 2.89 13.77
N ASP A 174 -6.13 4.16 14.01
CA ASP A 174 -6.96 4.56 15.14
C ASP A 174 -8.38 3.98 15.03
N ALA A 175 -8.95 3.98 13.82
CA ALA A 175 -10.25 3.37 13.54
C ALA A 175 -10.23 1.85 13.76
N LEU A 176 -9.19 1.16 13.31
CA LEU A 176 -9.02 -0.28 13.51
C LEU A 176 -8.93 -0.60 15.01
N MET A 177 -8.07 0.11 15.74
CA MET A 177 -7.87 -0.10 17.18
C MET A 177 -9.13 0.22 17.99
N SER A 178 -9.86 1.27 17.62
CA SER A 178 -11.15 1.59 18.23
C SER A 178 -12.19 0.50 17.98
N CYS A 179 -12.20 -0.09 16.77
CA CYS A 179 -13.13 -1.16 16.42
C CYS A 179 -12.81 -2.45 17.19
N ILE A 180 -11.53 -2.79 17.35
CA ILE A 180 -11.09 -3.99 18.08
C ILE A 180 -11.47 -3.92 19.57
N LYS A 181 -11.44 -2.72 20.16
CA LYS A 181 -11.81 -2.50 21.57
C LYS A 181 -13.33 -2.45 21.82
N SER A 182 -14.16 -2.45 20.78
CA SER A 182 -15.62 -2.25 20.85
C SER A 182 -16.44 -3.51 20.60
#